data_AF-A0A1E1MUQ5-F1
#
_entry.id   AF-A0A1E1MUQ5-F1
#
_cell.length_a   1.000
_cell.length_b   1.000
_cell.length_c   1.000
_cell.angle_alpha   90.00
_cell.angle_beta   90.00
_cell.angle_gamma   90.00
#
_symmetry.space_group_name_H-M   'P 1'
#
loop_
_entity.id
_entity.type
_entity.pdbx_description
1 polymer ?
#
loop_
_entity_poly.entity_id
_entity_poly.type
_entity_poly.pdbx_seq_one_letter_code
_entity_poly.pdbx_strand_id
1 'polypeptide(L)'
;MDSKSAKWENPSGWGARRVHDKAPFSLWDEKTRQYRMPSAKSDEMKWIQENFGDGEIGMSGWYIQIPTSTPPTPLPLTLGCTPVLFLAPGQDYWEPIPPLSYSNPRLPDPCPDIQWPGMTFPSPSQNSDILTALQSLANVKEIIYMPNRNIIVLDHGDGRTYGWKSLPGIVARRTALWHHDERAFEDVMRDLLEGDERRELLEGEEEIKQGSWDEQADGMSLLTFGRRCRKPERGGEKGGDEISYGEWEVSSISMVLGVVDETT
;
A
#
# COMPACT_ATOMS: atom_id res chain seq x y z
N MET A 1 9.88 26.53 6.76
CA MET A 1 9.98 26.44 5.29
C MET A 1 11.42 26.83 4.98
N ASP A 2 12.41 25.96 4.75
CA ASP A 2 12.40 24.62 4.15
C ASP A 2 13.62 23.81 4.65
N SER A 3 13.40 22.69 5.35
CA SER A 3 14.43 21.65 5.54
C SER A 3 14.08 20.34 4.82
N LYS A 4 12.78 20.09 4.56
CA LYS A 4 12.32 18.90 3.82
C LYS A 4 12.69 18.94 2.33
N SER A 5 12.85 20.11 1.71
CA SER A 5 13.16 20.23 0.27
C SER A 5 14.61 19.85 -0.11
N ALA A 6 15.54 19.84 0.85
CA ALA A 6 16.94 19.52 0.57
C ALA A 6 17.21 18.02 0.40
N LYS A 7 16.31 17.17 0.93
CA LYS A 7 16.50 15.72 0.97
C LYS A 7 15.71 14.97 -0.10
N TRP A 8 14.68 15.59 -0.65
CA TRP A 8 13.76 14.97 -1.60
C TRP A 8 13.52 15.87 -2.80
N GLU A 9 13.61 15.29 -3.98
CA GLU A 9 12.99 15.84 -5.16
C GLU A 9 11.54 15.34 -5.19
N ASN A 10 10.60 16.27 -5.24
CA ASN A 10 9.16 15.99 -5.39
C ASN A 10 8.54 15.10 -4.27
N PRO A 11 8.73 15.42 -2.97
CA PRO A 11 8.34 14.55 -1.84
C PRO A 11 6.83 14.24 -1.72
N SER A 12 5.97 15.00 -2.41
CA SER A 12 4.51 14.88 -2.30
C SER A 12 3.89 13.95 -3.35
N GLY A 13 4.61 12.94 -3.83
CA GLY A 13 4.06 12.03 -4.82
C GLY A 13 4.92 10.82 -5.15
N TRP A 14 4.31 9.90 -5.88
CA TRP A 14 4.88 8.61 -6.24
C TRP A 14 6.18 8.67 -7.06
N GLY A 15 6.49 9.79 -7.71
CA GLY A 15 7.77 10.00 -8.40
C GLY A 15 8.87 10.59 -7.53
N ALA A 16 8.71 10.63 -6.20
CA ALA A 16 9.69 11.22 -5.30
C ALA A 16 11.05 10.53 -5.44
N ARG A 17 12.12 11.33 -5.40
CA ARG A 17 13.50 10.85 -5.41
C ARG A 17 14.23 11.36 -4.19
N ARG A 18 14.80 10.44 -3.41
CA ARG A 18 15.66 10.78 -2.29
C ARG A 18 17.01 11.27 -2.79
N VAL A 19 17.66 12.17 -2.05
CA VAL A 19 19.01 12.68 -2.35
C VAL A 19 20.08 11.58 -2.48
N HIS A 20 19.88 10.44 -1.83
CA HIS A 20 20.78 9.28 -1.87
C HIS A 20 20.47 8.29 -3.01
N ASP A 21 19.38 8.50 -3.74
CA ASP A 21 19.07 7.78 -4.97
C ASP A 21 19.98 8.28 -6.11
N LYS A 22 21.09 7.56 -6.33
CA LYS A 22 22.09 7.89 -7.34
C LYS A 22 21.84 7.26 -8.71
N ALA A 23 20.70 6.59 -8.90
CA ALA A 23 20.43 5.93 -10.17
C ALA A 23 20.33 6.96 -11.31
N PRO A 24 21.06 6.78 -12.44
CA PRO A 24 21.06 7.71 -13.56
C PRO A 24 19.80 7.60 -14.43
N PHE A 25 18.78 6.87 -13.97
CA PHE A 25 17.53 6.58 -14.68
C PHE A 25 16.32 6.74 -13.76
N SER A 26 15.12 6.79 -14.35
CA SER A 26 13.85 6.75 -13.63
C SER A 26 13.09 5.46 -13.94
N LEU A 27 12.67 4.78 -12.89
CA LEU A 27 11.74 3.64 -12.90
C LEU A 27 10.29 4.09 -12.67
N TRP A 28 10.06 5.36 -12.35
CA TRP A 28 8.74 6.00 -12.38
C TRP A 28 8.42 6.57 -13.76
N ASP A 29 7.25 6.21 -14.30
CA ASP A 29 6.66 6.80 -15.51
C ASP A 29 5.51 7.73 -15.13
N GLU A 30 5.74 9.04 -15.26
CA GLU A 30 4.75 10.08 -14.93
C GLU A 30 3.50 10.01 -15.82
N LYS A 31 3.64 9.56 -17.09
CA LYS A 31 2.52 9.52 -18.03
C LYS A 31 1.56 8.38 -17.73
N THR A 32 2.11 7.21 -17.44
CA THR A 32 1.30 6.02 -17.11
C THR A 32 0.98 5.94 -15.63
N ARG A 33 1.65 6.74 -14.79
CA ARG A 33 1.60 6.71 -13.32
C ARG A 33 1.89 5.32 -12.79
N GLN A 34 2.96 4.70 -13.28
CA GLN A 34 3.35 3.34 -12.92
C GLN A 34 4.86 3.26 -12.66
N TYR A 35 5.22 2.40 -11.71
CA TYR A 35 6.58 1.91 -11.61
C TYR A 35 6.80 0.77 -12.60
N ARG A 36 8.03 0.65 -13.07
CA ARG A 36 8.46 -0.45 -13.94
C ARG A 36 9.66 -1.17 -13.37
N MET A 37 9.79 -2.44 -13.75
CA MET A 37 11.03 -3.16 -13.52
C MET A 37 12.18 -2.49 -14.29
N PRO A 38 13.40 -2.50 -13.73
CA PRO A 38 14.61 -2.23 -14.51
C PRO A 38 14.67 -3.24 -15.67
N SER A 39 15.03 -2.76 -16.86
CA SER A 39 15.07 -3.65 -18.02
C SER A 39 16.23 -4.64 -17.90
N ALA A 40 15.94 -5.93 -18.02
CA ALA A 40 16.96 -6.99 -17.92
C ALA A 40 18.05 -6.92 -19.01
N LYS A 41 17.81 -6.16 -20.10
CA LYS A 41 18.75 -5.98 -21.21
C LYS A 41 19.38 -4.59 -21.26
N SER A 42 19.10 -3.74 -20.28
CA SER A 42 19.63 -2.37 -20.22
C SER A 42 20.80 -2.26 -19.24
N ASP A 43 21.51 -1.15 -19.36
CA ASP A 43 22.52 -0.73 -18.38
C ASP A 43 21.92 -0.48 -16.98
N GLU A 44 20.59 -0.43 -16.83
CA GLU A 44 19.92 -0.22 -15.54
C GLU A 44 20.11 -1.42 -14.62
N MET A 45 19.85 -2.64 -15.12
CA MET A 45 20.01 -3.86 -14.32
C MET A 45 21.48 -4.05 -13.94
N LYS A 46 22.39 -3.80 -14.89
CA LYS A 46 23.83 -3.86 -14.65
C LYS A 46 24.26 -2.85 -13.57
N TRP A 47 23.77 -1.61 -13.65
CA TRP A 47 24.06 -0.59 -12.65
C TRP A 47 23.55 -1.00 -11.26
N ILE A 48 22.35 -1.57 -11.17
CA ILE A 48 21.78 -2.05 -9.90
C ILE A 48 22.65 -3.16 -9.31
N GLN A 49 23.05 -4.13 -10.12
CA GLN A 49 23.91 -5.23 -9.70
C GLN A 49 25.29 -4.74 -9.22
N GLU A 50 25.89 -3.80 -9.94
CA GLU A 50 27.18 -3.19 -9.57
C GLU A 50 27.12 -2.41 -8.25
N ASN A 51 25.96 -1.83 -7.89
CA ASN A 51 25.83 -0.99 -6.69
C ASN A 51 25.26 -1.73 -5.47
N PHE A 52 24.44 -2.77 -5.67
CA PHE A 52 23.72 -3.43 -4.58
C PHE A 52 23.89 -4.96 -4.55
N GLY A 53 24.56 -5.54 -5.54
CA GLY A 53 24.85 -6.98 -5.63
C GLY A 53 23.93 -7.75 -6.59
N ASP A 54 24.24 -9.03 -6.78
CA ASP A 54 23.62 -9.90 -7.80
C ASP A 54 22.31 -10.59 -7.35
N GLY A 55 21.64 -10.05 -6.33
CA GLY A 55 20.38 -10.59 -5.82
C GLY A 55 19.25 -10.53 -6.84
N GLU A 56 18.31 -11.47 -6.77
CA GLU A 56 17.09 -11.43 -7.59
C GLU A 56 16.18 -10.30 -7.13
N ILE A 57 15.96 -9.31 -8.00
CA ILE A 57 15.14 -8.14 -7.70
C ILE A 57 13.65 -8.53 -7.78
N GLY A 58 12.92 -8.27 -6.70
CA GLY A 58 11.47 -8.34 -6.66
C GLY A 58 10.82 -6.98 -6.91
N MET A 59 9.59 -6.96 -7.41
CA MET A 59 8.80 -5.74 -7.49
C MET A 59 7.34 -6.00 -7.14
N SER A 60 6.86 -5.24 -6.17
CA SER A 60 5.46 -5.09 -5.82
C SER A 60 4.81 -4.08 -6.77
N GLY A 61 3.49 -3.96 -6.70
CA GLY A 61 2.77 -2.90 -7.40
C GLY A 61 3.22 -1.45 -7.08
N TRP A 62 4.04 -1.24 -6.04
CA TRP A 62 4.39 0.10 -5.54
C TRP A 62 5.77 0.26 -4.89
N TYR A 63 6.61 -0.78 -4.86
CA TYR A 63 8.01 -0.71 -4.42
C TYR A 63 8.84 -1.83 -5.07
N ILE A 64 10.17 -1.71 -5.00
CA ILE A 64 11.15 -2.73 -5.41
C ILE A 64 11.83 -3.33 -4.18
N GLN A 65 12.19 -4.61 -4.25
CA GLN A 65 12.97 -5.33 -3.25
C GLN A 65 14.32 -5.73 -3.82
N ILE A 66 15.38 -5.54 -3.05
CA ILE A 66 16.73 -5.94 -3.40
C ILE A 66 17.32 -6.76 -2.25
N PRO A 67 17.40 -8.09 -2.40
CA PRO A 67 18.16 -8.92 -1.48
C PRO A 67 19.65 -8.59 -1.57
N THR A 68 20.27 -8.22 -0.45
CA THR A 68 21.69 -7.89 -0.39
C THR A 68 22.28 -8.17 0.98
N SER A 69 23.50 -8.73 1.03
CA SER A 69 24.26 -8.90 2.27
C SER A 69 24.96 -7.61 2.73
N THR A 70 24.97 -6.58 1.89
CA THR A 70 25.70 -5.32 2.11
C THR A 70 24.77 -4.15 1.76
N PRO A 71 23.75 -3.87 2.58
CA PRO A 71 22.84 -2.76 2.33
C PRO A 71 23.61 -1.43 2.30
N PRO A 72 23.22 -0.49 1.43
CA PRO A 72 23.90 0.80 1.32
C PRO A 72 23.74 1.65 2.60
N THR A 73 24.76 2.43 2.91
CA THR A 73 24.72 3.42 4.01
C THR A 73 25.23 4.77 3.49
N PRO A 74 24.43 5.85 3.56
CA PRO A 74 23.03 5.90 4.02
C PRO A 74 22.08 5.15 3.07
N LEU A 75 20.93 4.74 3.60
CA LEU A 75 19.89 4.07 2.80
C LEU A 75 19.31 5.05 1.76
N PRO A 76 19.17 4.63 0.49
CA PRO A 76 18.67 5.51 -0.55
C PRO A 76 17.16 5.71 -0.47
N LEU A 77 16.39 4.80 0.14
CA LEU A 77 14.91 4.78 0.23
C LEU A 77 14.14 4.75 -1.10
N THR A 78 14.71 5.32 -2.16
CA THR A 78 14.26 5.17 -3.53
C THR A 78 15.38 4.67 -4.44
N LEU A 79 15.02 3.98 -5.50
CA LEU A 79 15.86 3.58 -6.62
C LEU A 79 15.20 4.06 -7.92
N GLY A 80 15.82 5.03 -8.59
CA GLY A 80 15.26 5.63 -9.79
C GLY A 80 13.83 6.15 -9.57
N CYS A 81 13.58 6.91 -8.50
CA CYS A 81 12.24 7.39 -8.11
C CYS A 81 11.25 6.29 -7.66
N THR A 82 11.67 5.04 -7.51
CA THR A 82 10.79 3.95 -7.00
C THR A 82 11.16 3.62 -5.57
N PRO A 83 10.19 3.54 -4.63
CA PRO A 83 10.45 3.06 -3.27
C PRO A 83 11.23 1.74 -3.27
N VAL A 84 12.29 1.61 -2.46
CA VAL A 84 13.13 0.41 -2.41
C VAL A 84 13.28 -0.13 -0.99
N LEU A 85 13.14 -1.44 -0.85
CA LEU A 85 13.42 -2.22 0.35
C LEU A 85 14.67 -3.07 0.13
N PHE A 86 15.62 -3.00 1.06
CA PHE A 86 16.78 -3.90 1.06
C PHE A 86 16.52 -5.04 2.04
N LEU A 87 16.62 -6.27 1.56
CA LEU A 87 16.33 -7.47 2.35
C LEU A 87 17.60 -8.26 2.59
N ALA A 88 17.68 -8.99 3.71
CA ALA A 88 18.76 -9.95 3.89
C ALA A 88 18.66 -11.07 2.84
N PRO A 89 19.78 -11.64 2.35
CA PRO A 89 19.71 -12.73 1.38
C PRO A 89 18.95 -13.94 1.94
N GLY A 90 17.97 -14.43 1.18
CA GLY A 90 17.10 -15.54 1.60
C GLY A 90 15.97 -15.16 2.56
N GLN A 91 15.82 -13.87 2.88
CA GLN A 91 14.62 -13.38 3.56
C GLN A 91 13.44 -13.41 2.59
N ASP A 92 12.43 -14.21 2.93
CA ASP A 92 11.15 -14.16 2.23
C ASP A 92 10.45 -12.84 2.59
N TYR A 93 10.02 -12.10 1.58
CA TYR A 93 9.08 -11.00 1.77
C TYR A 93 7.82 -11.31 0.99
N TRP A 94 6.68 -11.35 1.70
CA TRP A 94 5.38 -11.50 1.09
C TRP A 94 4.64 -10.17 1.19
N GLU A 95 4.05 -9.71 0.09
CA GLU A 95 3.08 -8.61 0.17
C GLU A 95 1.97 -9.02 1.15
N PRO A 96 1.56 -8.11 2.05
CA PRO A 96 0.58 -8.45 3.06
C PRO A 96 -0.81 -8.55 2.42
N ILE A 97 -1.16 -9.75 1.97
CA ILE A 97 -2.44 -10.08 1.34
C ILE A 97 -3.26 -10.98 2.26
N PRO A 98 -4.60 -10.86 2.25
CA PRO A 98 -5.44 -11.78 3.00
C PRO A 98 -5.19 -13.24 2.61
N PRO A 99 -5.06 -14.16 3.58
CA PRO A 99 -4.71 -15.56 3.31
C PRO A 99 -5.86 -16.36 2.67
N LEU A 100 -7.10 -15.86 2.76
CA LEU A 100 -8.30 -16.58 2.34
C LEU A 100 -8.75 -16.16 0.92
N SER A 101 -8.91 -17.15 0.04
CA SER A 101 -9.30 -16.93 -1.36
C SER A 101 -10.83 -16.93 -1.53
N TYR A 102 -11.50 -15.91 -1.00
CA TYR A 102 -12.92 -15.65 -1.31
C TYR A 102 -13.10 -15.04 -2.71
N SER A 103 -12.05 -14.41 -3.25
CA SER A 103 -12.05 -13.70 -4.53
C SER A 103 -12.23 -14.63 -5.73
N ASN A 104 -13.20 -14.32 -6.59
CA ASN A 104 -13.44 -15.00 -7.85
C ASN A 104 -13.46 -14.03 -9.03
N PRO A 105 -12.41 -14.01 -9.87
CA PRO A 105 -12.32 -13.07 -10.98
C PRO A 105 -13.34 -13.34 -12.10
N ARG A 106 -14.13 -14.42 -12.02
CA ARG A 106 -15.19 -14.73 -12.99
C ARG A 106 -16.55 -14.18 -12.60
N LEU A 107 -16.73 -13.76 -11.35
CA LEU A 107 -17.96 -13.09 -10.95
C LEU A 107 -17.96 -11.66 -11.54
N PRO A 108 -19.14 -11.12 -11.90
CA PRO A 108 -19.25 -9.76 -12.39
C PRO A 108 -18.65 -8.75 -11.40
N ASP A 109 -18.00 -7.71 -11.94
CA ASP A 109 -17.65 -6.53 -11.16
C ASP A 109 -18.95 -5.84 -10.73
N PRO A 110 -19.19 -5.64 -9.42
CA PRO A 110 -20.39 -4.94 -8.94
C PRO A 110 -20.41 -3.45 -9.31
N CYS A 111 -19.26 -2.87 -9.67
CA CYS A 111 -19.09 -1.44 -9.94
C CYS A 111 -18.31 -1.17 -11.25
N PRO A 112 -18.71 -1.70 -12.40
CA PRO A 112 -17.88 -1.67 -13.62
C PRO A 112 -17.65 -0.26 -14.18
N ASP A 113 -18.54 0.68 -13.84
CA ASP A 113 -18.50 2.08 -14.31
C ASP A 113 -17.69 2.99 -13.38
N ILE A 114 -17.33 2.51 -12.18
CA ILE A 114 -16.52 3.29 -11.24
C ILE A 114 -15.05 3.10 -11.61
N GLN A 115 -14.38 4.21 -11.91
CA GLN A 115 -12.96 4.23 -12.21
C GLN A 115 -12.30 5.49 -11.65
N TRP A 116 -11.08 5.33 -11.16
CA TRP A 116 -10.19 6.44 -10.80
C TRP A 116 -8.77 6.14 -11.31
N PRO A 117 -7.91 7.17 -11.46
CA PRO A 117 -6.54 7.00 -11.94
C PRO A 117 -5.71 5.99 -11.13
N GLY A 118 -4.69 5.43 -11.78
CA GLY A 118 -3.68 4.63 -11.09
C GLY A 118 -2.96 5.45 -10.03
N MET A 119 -2.58 4.81 -8.93
CA MET A 119 -1.84 5.47 -7.85
C MET A 119 -2.59 6.71 -7.28
N THR A 120 -3.93 6.64 -7.22
CA THR A 120 -4.81 7.58 -6.51
C THR A 120 -5.92 6.82 -5.77
N PHE A 121 -6.74 7.55 -5.00
CA PHE A 121 -7.91 7.01 -4.29
C PHE A 121 -9.24 7.36 -4.96
N PRO A 122 -10.30 6.59 -4.69
CA PRO A 122 -11.65 7.00 -5.06
C PRO A 122 -12.04 8.28 -4.31
N SER A 123 -12.92 9.07 -4.93
CA SER A 123 -13.60 10.18 -4.25
C SER A 123 -14.53 9.65 -3.14
N PRO A 124 -14.96 10.49 -2.19
CA PRO A 124 -15.97 10.09 -1.20
C PRO A 124 -17.26 9.55 -1.84
N SER A 125 -17.72 10.15 -2.94
CA SER A 125 -18.90 9.65 -3.66
C SER A 125 -18.67 8.27 -4.27
N GLN A 126 -17.52 8.05 -4.91
CA GLN A 126 -17.14 6.75 -5.47
C GLN A 126 -17.04 5.68 -4.37
N ASN A 127 -16.48 6.02 -3.21
CA ASN A 127 -16.43 5.12 -2.06
C ASN A 127 -17.84 4.72 -1.60
N SER A 128 -18.77 5.68 -1.49
CA SER A 128 -20.16 5.41 -1.14
C SER A 128 -20.86 4.51 -2.16
N ASP A 129 -20.64 4.75 -3.46
CA ASP A 129 -21.22 3.92 -4.53
C ASP A 129 -20.66 2.49 -4.49
N ILE A 130 -19.35 2.34 -4.24
CA ILE A 130 -18.72 1.03 -4.05
C ILE A 130 -19.35 0.29 -2.87
N LEU A 131 -19.43 0.94 -1.70
CA LEU A 131 -19.98 0.32 -0.50
C LEU A 131 -21.45 -0.07 -0.68
N THR A 132 -22.24 0.77 -1.36
CA THR A 132 -23.64 0.49 -1.70
C THR A 132 -23.76 -0.76 -2.59
N ALA A 133 -22.93 -0.88 -3.62
CA ALA A 133 -22.95 -2.05 -4.50
C ALA A 133 -22.55 -3.34 -3.77
N LEU A 134 -21.67 -3.24 -2.76
CA LEU A 134 -21.21 -4.38 -1.97
C LEU A 134 -22.20 -4.82 -0.88
N GLN A 135 -23.13 -3.96 -0.44
CA GLN A 135 -24.06 -4.22 0.67
C GLN A 135 -24.86 -5.52 0.51
N SER A 136 -25.29 -5.82 -0.73
CA SER A 136 -26.05 -7.05 -1.03
C SER A 136 -25.18 -8.31 -1.00
N LEU A 137 -23.86 -8.17 -1.14
CA LEU A 137 -22.92 -9.28 -1.27
C LEU A 137 -22.30 -9.66 0.07
N ALA A 138 -21.91 -8.66 0.87
CA ALA A 138 -21.21 -8.88 2.12
C ALA A 138 -21.45 -7.75 3.12
N ASN A 139 -21.27 -8.05 4.41
CA ASN A 139 -21.25 -7.02 5.45
C ASN A 139 -19.83 -6.46 5.55
N VAL A 140 -19.58 -5.40 4.79
CA VAL A 140 -18.28 -4.71 4.79
C VAL A 140 -18.12 -3.90 6.07
N LYS A 141 -17.02 -4.12 6.78
CA LYS A 141 -16.57 -3.33 7.94
C LYS A 141 -15.60 -2.23 7.52
N GLU A 142 -14.77 -2.51 6.52
CA GLU A 142 -13.71 -1.60 6.09
C GLU A 142 -13.29 -1.90 4.64
N ILE A 143 -12.82 -0.88 3.92
CA ILE A 143 -12.13 -1.03 2.65
C ILE A 143 -10.79 -0.30 2.72
N ILE A 144 -9.73 -1.00 2.31
CA ILE A 144 -8.40 -0.45 2.11
C ILE A 144 -8.12 -0.35 0.62
N TYR A 145 -7.99 0.86 0.12
CA TYR A 145 -7.58 1.15 -1.24
C TYR A 145 -6.05 1.18 -1.30
N MET A 146 -5.46 0.18 -1.93
CA MET A 146 -4.04 0.12 -2.25
C MET A 146 -3.80 0.55 -3.70
N PRO A 147 -2.54 0.80 -4.11
CA PRO A 147 -2.25 1.38 -5.42
C PRO A 147 -2.81 0.60 -6.61
N ASN A 148 -2.90 -0.73 -6.52
CA ASN A 148 -3.41 -1.62 -7.58
C ASN A 148 -4.49 -2.63 -7.14
N ARG A 149 -4.96 -2.57 -5.88
CA ARG A 149 -5.92 -3.54 -5.33
C ARG A 149 -6.79 -2.91 -4.24
N ASN A 150 -7.93 -3.53 -3.99
CA ASN A 150 -8.79 -3.23 -2.85
C ASN A 150 -8.71 -4.41 -1.88
N ILE A 151 -8.44 -4.14 -0.60
CA ILE A 151 -8.67 -5.12 0.47
C ILE A 151 -10.02 -4.77 1.10
N ILE A 152 -10.96 -5.70 1.09
CA ILE A 152 -12.29 -5.51 1.63
C ILE A 152 -12.40 -6.38 2.88
N VAL A 153 -12.54 -5.73 4.02
CA VAL A 153 -12.60 -6.36 5.34
C VAL A 153 -14.07 -6.53 5.70
N LEU A 154 -14.46 -7.76 5.98
CA LEU A 154 -15.81 -8.13 6.38
C LEU A 154 -15.94 -8.09 7.90
N ASP A 155 -17.16 -7.81 8.38
CA ASP A 155 -17.47 -7.93 9.79
C ASP A 155 -17.44 -9.41 10.21
N HIS A 156 -16.74 -9.72 11.30
CA HIS A 156 -16.62 -11.08 11.79
C HIS A 156 -17.81 -11.39 12.71
N GLY A 157 -18.46 -12.53 12.50
CA GLY A 157 -19.67 -12.88 13.25
C GLY A 157 -20.92 -12.18 12.72
N ASP A 158 -20.90 -11.73 11.48
CA ASP A 158 -22.00 -11.08 10.76
C ASP A 158 -23.19 -12.03 10.43
N GLY A 159 -23.11 -13.27 10.88
CA GLY A 159 -24.09 -14.33 10.65
C GLY A 159 -24.09 -14.87 9.22
N ARG A 160 -23.18 -14.42 8.35
CA ARG A 160 -23.02 -14.91 6.98
C ARG A 160 -21.87 -15.90 6.90
N THR A 161 -21.92 -16.77 5.90
CA THR A 161 -20.84 -17.70 5.60
C THR A 161 -20.41 -17.48 4.17
N TYR A 162 -19.14 -17.10 3.99
CA TYR A 162 -18.55 -16.89 2.69
C TYR A 162 -17.78 -18.14 2.28
N GLY A 163 -18.03 -18.62 1.06
CA GLY A 163 -17.40 -19.81 0.52
C GLY A 163 -16.13 -19.48 -0.28
N TRP A 164 -15.34 -20.50 -0.58
CA TRP A 164 -14.23 -20.35 -1.53
C TRP A 164 -14.72 -19.78 -2.86
N LYS A 165 -14.07 -18.71 -3.35
CA LYS A 165 -14.44 -18.04 -4.61
C LYS A 165 -15.91 -17.59 -4.69
N SER A 166 -16.52 -17.23 -3.56
CA SER A 166 -17.92 -16.77 -3.51
C SER A 166 -18.10 -15.26 -3.72
N LEU A 167 -17.02 -14.46 -3.64
CA LEU A 167 -17.09 -13.00 -3.72
C LEU A 167 -16.37 -12.47 -4.97
N PRO A 168 -16.77 -11.31 -5.52
CA PRO A 168 -16.13 -10.74 -6.70
C PRO A 168 -14.63 -10.59 -6.53
N GLY A 169 -13.86 -11.12 -7.49
CA GLY A 169 -12.41 -10.92 -7.55
C GLY A 169 -11.99 -9.58 -8.16
N ILE A 170 -12.96 -8.84 -8.72
CA ILE A 170 -12.80 -7.50 -9.25
C ILE A 170 -13.91 -6.63 -8.64
N VAL A 171 -13.54 -5.47 -8.12
CA VAL A 171 -14.47 -4.43 -7.63
C VAL A 171 -13.95 -3.08 -8.11
N ALA A 172 -14.80 -2.34 -8.82
CA ALA A 172 -14.45 -1.04 -9.41
C ALA A 172 -13.18 -1.12 -10.27
N ARG A 173 -13.14 -2.14 -11.15
CA ARG A 173 -12.06 -2.45 -12.09
C ARG A 173 -10.70 -2.73 -11.46
N ARG A 174 -10.65 -2.98 -10.15
CA ARG A 174 -9.43 -3.34 -9.42
C ARG A 174 -9.55 -4.71 -8.81
N THR A 175 -8.41 -5.39 -8.66
CA THR A 175 -8.33 -6.65 -7.93
C THR A 175 -8.91 -6.47 -6.53
N ALA A 176 -9.88 -7.30 -6.17
CA ALA A 176 -10.49 -7.30 -4.85
C ALA A 176 -10.03 -8.53 -4.08
N LEU A 177 -9.46 -8.31 -2.91
CA LEU A 177 -9.12 -9.33 -1.93
C LEU A 177 -10.02 -9.14 -0.71
N TRP A 178 -10.42 -10.24 -0.10
CA TRP A 178 -11.39 -10.21 0.99
C TRP A 178 -10.77 -10.77 2.25
N HIS A 179 -10.90 -10.03 3.34
CA HIS A 179 -10.48 -10.46 4.67
C HIS A 179 -11.71 -10.72 5.53
N HIS A 180 -11.80 -11.90 6.11
CA HIS A 180 -12.90 -12.31 6.99
C HIS A 180 -12.34 -13.26 8.03
N ASP A 181 -11.87 -12.68 9.14
CA ASP A 181 -11.22 -13.35 10.26
C ASP A 181 -11.52 -12.54 11.54
N GLU A 182 -11.48 -13.20 12.70
CA GLU A 182 -11.53 -12.53 14.02
C GLU A 182 -10.37 -11.56 14.18
N ARG A 183 -9.21 -11.95 13.66
CA ARG A 183 -8.01 -11.14 13.69
C ARG A 183 -8.18 -9.93 12.78
N ALA A 184 -7.90 -8.73 13.31
CA ALA A 184 -7.91 -7.51 12.51
C ALA A 184 -6.90 -7.61 11.37
N PHE A 185 -7.27 -7.13 10.18
CA PHE A 185 -6.38 -7.17 9.02
C PHE A 185 -5.08 -6.39 9.26
N GLU A 186 -5.12 -5.33 10.05
CA GLU A 186 -3.93 -4.59 10.47
C GLU A 186 -2.93 -5.45 11.22
N ASP A 187 -3.40 -6.34 12.08
CA ASP A 187 -2.51 -7.25 12.79
C ASP A 187 -1.93 -8.29 11.84
N VAL A 188 -2.69 -8.72 10.82
CA VAL A 188 -2.17 -9.58 9.75
C VAL A 188 -1.10 -8.85 8.95
N MET A 189 -1.33 -7.60 8.58
CA MET A 189 -0.36 -6.76 7.88
C MET A 189 0.90 -6.54 8.73
N ARG A 190 0.73 -6.31 10.04
CA ARG A 190 1.82 -6.10 10.99
C ARG A 190 2.73 -7.33 11.09
N ASP A 191 2.15 -8.53 11.11
CA ASP A 191 2.91 -9.79 11.15
C ASP A 191 3.51 -10.17 9.79
N LEU A 192 2.81 -9.95 8.69
CA LEU A 192 3.36 -10.24 7.36
C LEU A 192 4.58 -9.36 7.02
N LEU A 193 4.74 -8.25 7.73
CA LEU A 193 5.92 -7.39 7.69
C LEU A 193 7.00 -7.83 8.72
N GLU A 194 7.00 -9.10 9.15
CA GLU A 194 7.95 -9.71 10.10
C GLU A 194 9.44 -9.46 9.70
N GLY A 195 10.06 -8.54 10.43
CA GLY A 195 11.48 -8.20 10.40
C GLY A 195 11.76 -7.14 11.47
N ASP A 196 13.03 -6.98 11.88
CA ASP A 196 13.43 -5.99 12.92
C ASP A 196 13.17 -4.52 12.50
N GLU A 197 12.69 -4.30 11.26
CA GLU A 197 12.14 -3.04 10.75
C GLU A 197 10.67 -2.84 11.17
N ARG A 198 10.37 -3.17 12.43
CA ARG A 198 9.11 -2.78 13.07
C ARG A 198 9.01 -1.27 13.07
N ARG A 199 7.92 -0.72 12.51
CA ARG A 199 6.99 0.16 13.23
C ARG A 199 5.91 0.70 12.30
N GLU A 200 4.72 0.16 12.54
CA GLU A 200 3.43 0.82 12.42
C GLU A 200 2.96 1.20 10.99
N LEU A 201 1.93 0.47 10.55
CA LEU A 201 0.88 1.05 9.71
C LEU A 201 0.28 2.22 10.48
N LEU A 202 0.91 3.38 10.41
CA LEU A 202 0.40 4.57 11.05
C LEU A 202 -0.78 5.09 10.25
N GLU A 203 -1.86 5.32 10.98
CA GLU A 203 -2.95 6.16 10.52
C GLU A 203 -2.42 7.58 10.36
N GLY A 204 -2.28 8.01 9.10
CA GLY A 204 -1.92 9.40 8.80
C GLY A 204 -3.13 10.33 8.93
N GLU A 205 -2.86 11.61 9.19
CA GLU A 205 -3.87 12.68 9.12
C GLU A 205 -4.51 12.74 7.71
N GLU A 206 -5.77 13.21 7.63
CA GLU A 206 -6.54 13.31 6.38
C GLU A 206 -5.79 14.06 5.24
N GLU A 207 -4.80 14.91 5.59
CA GLU A 207 -4.05 15.73 4.63
C GLU A 207 -2.86 15.01 3.95
N ILE A 208 -2.43 13.83 4.43
CA ILE A 208 -1.27 13.13 3.83
C ILE A 208 -1.69 12.45 2.52
N LYS A 209 -1.12 12.92 1.40
CA LYS A 209 -1.42 12.42 0.06
C LYS A 209 -0.71 11.09 -0.22
N GLN A 210 -1.34 10.22 -0.99
CA GLN A 210 -0.72 8.98 -1.45
C GLN A 210 0.59 9.23 -2.21
N GLY A 211 1.59 8.38 -1.96
CA GLY A 211 2.94 8.52 -2.49
C GLY A 211 3.77 9.58 -1.75
N SER A 212 3.22 10.24 -0.72
CA SER A 212 3.99 11.22 0.05
C SER A 212 4.93 10.53 1.01
N TRP A 213 6.07 11.19 1.20
CA TRP A 213 7.09 10.79 2.14
C TRP A 213 7.07 11.68 3.38
N ASP A 214 7.22 11.04 4.54
CA ASP A 214 7.39 11.76 5.80
C ASP A 214 8.59 11.22 6.59
N GLU A 215 9.46 12.14 7.02
CA GLU A 215 10.59 11.84 7.90
C GLU A 215 10.19 12.17 9.34
N GLN A 216 10.22 11.16 10.20
CA GLN A 216 9.94 11.31 11.62
C GLN A 216 11.15 11.84 12.39
N ALA A 217 10.90 12.37 13.58
CA ALA A 217 11.93 12.96 14.44
C ALA A 217 12.99 11.96 14.90
N ASP A 218 12.70 10.66 14.89
CA ASP A 218 13.63 9.57 15.22
C ASP A 218 14.40 9.04 14.00
N GLY A 219 14.28 9.70 12.84
CA GLY A 219 14.99 9.35 11.61
C GLY A 219 14.26 8.34 10.73
N MET A 220 13.09 7.82 11.11
CA MET A 220 12.33 6.91 10.25
C MET A 220 11.76 7.63 9.02
N SER A 221 11.78 6.98 7.86
CA SER A 221 11.09 7.45 6.66
C SER A 221 9.86 6.59 6.35
N LEU A 222 8.69 7.24 6.29
CA LEU A 222 7.42 6.61 5.93
C LEU A 222 6.99 6.98 4.53
N LEU A 223 6.39 6.01 3.85
CA LEU A 223 5.68 6.18 2.58
C LEU A 223 4.20 5.89 2.80
N THR A 224 3.34 6.88 2.52
CA THR A 224 1.89 6.66 2.51
C THR A 224 1.46 5.99 1.21
N PHE A 225 0.96 4.75 1.28
CA PHE A 225 0.64 3.95 0.10
C PHE A 225 -0.84 3.57 0.00
N GLY A 226 -1.61 3.62 1.08
CA GLY A 226 -3.00 3.19 1.11
C GLY A 226 -3.95 4.20 1.75
N ARG A 227 -5.24 4.04 1.50
CA ARG A 227 -6.32 4.76 2.19
C ARG A 227 -7.29 3.75 2.76
N ARG A 228 -7.58 3.91 4.04
CA ARG A 228 -8.56 3.12 4.78
C ARG A 228 -9.85 3.90 4.91
N CYS A 229 -10.96 3.26 4.59
CA CYS A 229 -12.31 3.73 4.90
C CYS A 229 -12.95 2.70 5.83
N ARG A 230 -13.24 3.08 7.07
CA ARG A 230 -13.74 2.17 8.12
C ARG A 230 -15.09 2.64 8.64
N LYS A 231 -15.98 1.67 8.87
CA LYS A 231 -17.24 1.92 9.56
C LYS A 231 -16.96 2.37 11.00
N PRO A 232 -17.52 3.50 11.48
CA PRO A 232 -17.28 4.00 12.83
C PRO A 232 -17.75 3.00 13.89
N GLU A 233 -16.99 2.84 14.96
CA GLU A 233 -17.41 2.04 16.12
C GLU A 233 -18.40 2.84 16.96
N ARG A 234 -19.67 2.45 16.98
CA ARG A 234 -20.61 3.00 17.96
C ARG A 234 -20.31 2.40 19.33
N GLY A 235 -19.97 3.26 20.29
CA GLY A 235 -19.92 2.89 21.69
C GLY A 235 -21.27 2.39 22.18
N GLY A 236 -21.50 1.07 22.14
CA GLY A 236 -22.51 0.34 22.93
C GLY A 236 -24.01 0.61 22.67
N GLU A 237 -24.41 1.67 21.97
CA GLU A 237 -25.83 1.99 21.79
C GLU A 237 -26.46 1.18 20.65
N LYS A 238 -27.06 0.04 21.03
CA LYS A 238 -27.99 -0.70 20.18
C LYS A 238 -29.21 0.18 19.89
N GLY A 239 -29.31 0.71 18.68
CA GLY A 239 -30.54 1.37 18.21
C GLY A 239 -30.38 2.61 17.32
N GLY A 240 -29.16 3.06 17.00
CA GLY A 240 -28.99 4.20 16.10
C GLY A 240 -29.22 3.82 14.62
N ASP A 241 -29.59 4.80 13.81
CA ASP A 241 -29.81 4.68 12.36
C ASP A 241 -28.61 4.05 11.60
N GLU A 242 -28.83 3.45 10.44
CA GLU A 242 -27.75 2.91 9.59
C GLU A 242 -26.76 4.05 9.25
N ILE A 243 -25.49 3.88 9.60
CA ILE A 243 -24.44 4.88 9.34
C ILE A 243 -24.28 5.03 7.82
N SER A 244 -24.43 6.25 7.32
CA SER A 244 -24.23 6.53 5.91
C SER A 244 -22.78 6.28 5.52
N TYR A 245 -22.53 5.79 4.31
CA TYR A 245 -21.17 5.60 3.81
C TYR A 245 -20.34 6.90 3.73
N GLY A 246 -21.00 8.05 3.71
CA GLY A 246 -20.35 9.37 3.81
C GLY A 246 -19.83 9.72 5.21
N GLU A 247 -20.20 8.94 6.23
CA GLU A 247 -19.81 9.14 7.64
C GLU A 247 -18.73 8.14 8.08
N TRP A 248 -18.17 7.36 7.15
CA TRP A 248 -17.09 6.42 7.44
C TRP A 248 -15.78 7.16 7.74
N GLU A 249 -15.07 6.68 8.75
CA GLU A 249 -13.76 7.20 9.13
C GLU A 249 -12.75 6.94 8.03
N VAL A 250 -11.98 7.97 7.68
CA VAL A 250 -10.95 7.90 6.66
C VAL A 250 -9.59 8.12 7.30
N SER A 251 -8.64 7.23 7.00
CA SER A 251 -7.25 7.42 7.40
C SER A 251 -6.29 6.93 6.32
N SER A 252 -5.05 7.43 6.36
CA SER A 252 -3.98 7.00 5.46
C SER A 252 -3.24 5.78 6.04
N ILE A 253 -2.77 4.89 5.18
CA ILE A 253 -1.91 3.76 5.56
C ILE A 253 -0.50 4.01 5.04
N SER A 254 0.48 3.95 5.95
CA SER A 254 1.89 4.19 5.65
C SER A 254 2.77 2.98 5.98
N MET A 255 3.91 2.85 5.29
CA MET A 255 4.94 1.85 5.58
C MET A 255 6.27 2.54 5.85
N VAL A 256 6.99 2.11 6.88
CA VAL A 256 8.38 2.49 7.11
C VAL A 256 9.26 1.76 6.08
N LEU A 257 10.12 2.49 5.36
CA LEU A 257 11.09 1.88 4.43
C LEU A 257 12.52 1.84 4.96
N GLY A 258 12.78 2.44 6.11
CA GLY A 258 14.09 2.40 6.75
C GLY A 258 14.32 3.57 7.69
N VAL A 259 15.37 3.43 8.48
CA VAL A 259 15.94 4.51 9.30
C VAL A 259 16.92 5.28 8.44
N VAL A 260 16.73 6.58 8.35
CA VAL A 260 17.69 7.49 7.75
C VAL A 260 18.79 7.73 8.79
N ASP A 261 19.72 6.78 8.89
CA ASP A 261 20.95 7.03 9.63
C ASP A 261 21.77 8.07 8.85
N GLU A 262 21.60 9.34 9.21
CA GLU A 262 22.53 10.41 8.86
C GLU A 262 23.62 10.58 9.93
N THR A 263 23.82 9.60 10.84
CA THR A 263 24.67 9.82 12.02
C THR A 263 26.10 10.19 11.68
N THR A 264 26.37 11.49 11.86
CA THR A 264 27.59 12.16 12.35
C THR A 264 28.87 12.08 11.52
#